data_AF-A0AA42HQJ8-F1
#
_entry.id   AF-A0AA42HQJ8-F1
#
_cell.length_a   1.000
_cell.length_b   1.000
_cell.length_c   1.000
_cell.angle_alpha   90.00
_cell.angle_beta   90.00
_cell.angle_gamma   90.00
#
_symmetry.space_group_name_H-M   'P 1'
#
loop_
_entity.id
_entity.type
_entity.pdbx_description
1 polymer ?
#
loop_
_entity_poly.entity_id
_entity_poly.type
_entity_poly.pdbx_seq_one_letter_code
_entity_poly.pdbx_strand_id
1 'polypeptide(L)'
;MSKFSFLTAQPFTARAAQRAWPLAKGVLQVGLLSAIWVSMDVLRQHFGWGMPAGLIGFGLLAVGLFTGLVQARWLQSGTNWLLAEMLLFFVPAMLVVTEYPDLIRHQGLRILAVIVTSTACVMAATALAVDRVYRFELWLARRRSSRETSAPGRG
;
A
#
# COMPACT_ATOMS: atom_id res chain seq x y z
N MET A 1 -14.08 58.87 12.31
CA MET A 1 -12.98 59.23 11.41
C MET A 1 -12.18 57.99 11.08
N SER A 2 -12.18 57.58 9.80
CA SER A 2 -11.18 56.77 9.08
C SER A 2 -10.42 55.70 9.88
N LYS A 3 -10.61 54.41 9.62
CA LYS A 3 -10.13 53.76 8.39
C LYS A 3 -10.96 52.53 8.02
N PHE A 4 -11.98 52.77 7.20
CA PHE A 4 -12.50 51.84 6.20
C PHE A 4 -11.48 51.74 5.05
N SER A 5 -10.35 51.08 5.27
CA SER A 5 -9.34 50.83 4.24
C SER A 5 -8.54 49.61 4.64
N PHE A 6 -9.09 48.43 4.38
CA PHE A 6 -8.34 47.33 3.76
C PHE A 6 -9.30 46.23 3.27
N LEU A 7 -10.37 46.65 2.57
CA LEU A 7 -10.97 45.83 1.49
C LEU A 7 -10.03 45.85 0.27
N THR A 8 -8.76 45.53 0.49
CA THR A 8 -7.79 45.36 -0.60
C THR A 8 -8.08 43.98 -1.18
N ALA A 9 -8.82 44.00 -2.28
CA ALA A 9 -9.07 42.91 -3.22
C ALA A 9 -8.03 41.79 -3.09
N GLN A 10 -8.41 40.71 -2.41
CA GLN A 10 -7.71 39.44 -2.53
C GLN A 10 -7.82 39.05 -4.00
N PRO A 11 -6.71 38.98 -4.77
CA PRO A 11 -6.83 38.60 -6.16
C PRO A 11 -7.33 37.17 -6.18
N PHE A 12 -8.50 36.93 -6.80
CA PHE A 12 -9.09 35.60 -6.98
C PHE A 12 -8.07 34.59 -7.56
N THR A 13 -7.02 35.08 -8.21
CA THR A 13 -5.90 34.32 -8.78
C THR A 13 -4.95 33.73 -7.73
N ALA A 14 -4.69 34.40 -6.60
CA ALA A 14 -3.74 33.92 -5.60
C ALA A 14 -4.27 32.69 -4.85
N ARG A 15 -5.57 32.65 -4.52
CA ARG A 15 -6.20 31.48 -3.88
C ARG A 15 -6.34 30.30 -4.83
N ALA A 16 -6.57 30.54 -6.13
CA ALA A 16 -6.57 29.49 -7.15
C ALA A 16 -5.18 28.86 -7.33
N ALA A 17 -4.13 29.69 -7.37
CA ALA A 17 -2.74 29.22 -7.48
C ALA A 17 -2.24 28.48 -6.22
N GLN A 18 -2.60 28.95 -5.02
CA GLN A 18 -2.25 28.27 -3.76
C GLN A 18 -2.95 26.92 -3.60
N ARG A 19 -4.15 26.77 -4.19
CA ARG A 19 -4.93 25.54 -4.24
C ARG A 19 -4.45 24.57 -5.33
N ALA A 20 -3.76 25.08 -6.37
CA ALA A 20 -3.09 24.26 -7.38
C ALA A 20 -1.74 23.69 -6.91
N TRP A 21 -1.07 24.33 -5.94
CA TRP A 21 0.18 23.83 -5.36
C TRP A 21 0.11 22.40 -4.76
N PRO A 22 -0.92 22.04 -3.96
CA PRO A 22 -1.08 20.65 -3.49
C PRO A 22 -1.43 19.68 -4.63
N LEU A 23 -2.15 20.14 -5.66
CA LEU A 23 -2.47 19.33 -6.83
C LEU A 23 -1.23 19.06 -7.69
N ALA A 24 -0.38 20.07 -7.90
CA ALA A 24 0.90 19.92 -8.60
C ALA A 24 1.85 18.97 -7.86
N LYS A 25 1.86 19.00 -6.52
CA LYS A 25 2.59 17.99 -5.72
C LYS A 25 2.02 16.59 -5.90
N GLY A 26 0.71 16.44 -5.95
CA GLY A 26 0.05 15.16 -6.25
C GLY A 26 0.42 14.63 -7.63
N VAL A 27 0.33 15.46 -8.68
CA VAL A 27 0.71 15.09 -10.05
C VAL A 27 2.20 14.74 -10.13
N LEU A 28 3.08 15.48 -9.44
CA LEU A 28 4.51 15.16 -9.37
C LEU A 28 4.76 13.82 -8.66
N GLN A 29 4.02 13.52 -7.57
CA GLN A 29 4.10 12.24 -6.88
C GLN A 29 3.62 11.09 -7.77
N VAL A 30 2.51 11.29 -8.50
CA VAL A 30 2.02 10.30 -9.48
C VAL A 30 3.04 10.10 -10.59
N GLY A 31 3.64 11.18 -11.11
CA GLY A 31 4.73 11.12 -12.09
C GLY A 31 5.95 10.34 -11.57
N LEU A 32 6.33 10.54 -10.30
CA LEU A 32 7.40 9.78 -9.65
C LEU A 32 7.05 8.29 -9.53
N LEU A 33 5.81 7.95 -9.13
CA LEU A 33 5.35 6.56 -9.08
C LEU A 33 5.36 5.91 -10.46
N SER A 34 4.93 6.66 -11.47
CA SER A 34 4.94 6.23 -12.87
C SER A 34 6.38 5.95 -13.33
N ALA A 35 7.33 6.82 -12.98
CA ALA A 35 8.75 6.64 -13.31
C ALA A 35 9.37 5.43 -12.61
N ILE A 36 9.01 5.19 -11.34
CA ILE A 36 9.42 3.97 -10.61
C ILE A 36 8.86 2.74 -11.30
N TRP A 37 7.58 2.75 -11.68
CA TRP A 37 6.96 1.63 -12.39
C TRP A 37 7.63 1.33 -13.73
N VAL A 38 7.93 2.36 -14.54
CA VAL A 38 8.67 2.21 -15.81
C VAL A 38 10.07 1.66 -15.58
N SER A 39 10.77 2.16 -14.57
CA SER A 39 12.11 1.65 -14.20
C SER A 39 12.07 0.16 -13.82
N MET A 40 11.02 -0.26 -13.10
CA MET A 40 10.81 -1.67 -12.75
C MET A 40 10.36 -2.52 -13.94
N ASP A 41 9.59 -1.97 -14.88
CA ASP A 41 9.20 -2.66 -16.11
C ASP A 41 10.42 -2.97 -16.98
N VAL A 42 11.29 -1.98 -17.19
CA VAL A 42 12.57 -2.15 -17.91
C VAL A 42 13.46 -3.17 -17.20
N LEU A 43 13.56 -3.11 -15.87
CA LEU A 43 14.34 -4.06 -15.09
C LEU A 43 13.78 -5.48 -15.19
N ARG A 44 12.45 -5.64 -15.16
CA ARG A 44 11.77 -6.93 -15.34
C ARG A 44 12.03 -7.50 -16.73
N GLN A 45 11.97 -6.69 -17.77
CA GLN A 45 12.27 -7.11 -19.14
C GLN A 45 13.72 -7.58 -19.28
N HIS A 46 14.67 -6.92 -18.61
CA HIS A 46 16.08 -7.30 -18.62
C HIS A 46 16.36 -8.60 -17.86
N PHE A 47 15.67 -8.83 -16.73
CA PHE A 47 15.84 -10.02 -15.89
C PHE A 47 14.94 -11.21 -16.28
N GLY A 48 13.95 -11.02 -17.16
CA GLY A 48 13.05 -12.09 -17.60
C GLY A 48 12.11 -12.62 -16.51
N TRP A 49 11.85 -11.86 -15.45
CA TRP A 49 11.02 -12.33 -14.33
C TRP A 49 9.53 -12.31 -14.66
N GLY A 50 8.81 -13.40 -14.36
CA GLY A 50 7.36 -13.52 -14.54
C GLY A 50 6.51 -12.74 -13.53
N MET A 51 7.13 -12.00 -12.61
CA MET A 51 6.41 -11.20 -11.61
C MET A 51 5.91 -9.87 -12.21
N PRO A 52 4.68 -9.43 -11.86
CA PRO A 52 4.18 -8.12 -12.27
C PRO A 52 5.09 -6.99 -11.78
N ALA A 53 5.34 -5.95 -12.60
CA ALA A 53 6.14 -4.79 -12.15
C ALA A 53 5.55 -4.13 -10.90
N GLY A 54 4.23 -4.16 -10.72
CA GLY A 54 3.58 -3.62 -9.52
C GLY A 54 4.07 -4.28 -8.23
N LEU A 55 4.29 -5.61 -8.24
CA LEU A 55 4.78 -6.35 -7.08
C LEU A 55 6.24 -5.99 -6.77
N ILE A 56 7.07 -5.85 -7.80
CA ILE A 56 8.48 -5.43 -7.66
C ILE A 56 8.54 -3.99 -7.15
N GLY A 57 7.71 -3.10 -7.69
CA GLY A 57 7.59 -1.71 -7.26
C GLY A 57 7.12 -1.57 -5.81
N PHE A 58 6.16 -2.40 -5.36
CA PHE A 58 5.77 -2.46 -3.95
C PHE A 58 6.91 -2.93 -3.06
N GLY A 59 7.68 -3.93 -3.49
CA GLY A 59 8.87 -4.39 -2.76
C GLY A 59 9.93 -3.28 -2.63
N LEU A 60 10.24 -2.59 -3.72
CA LEU A 60 11.20 -1.49 -3.71
C LEU A 60 10.73 -0.33 -2.82
N LEU A 61 9.46 0.04 -2.91
CA LEU A 61 8.86 1.07 -2.07
C LEU A 61 8.89 0.67 -0.59
N ALA A 62 8.63 -0.60 -0.27
CA ALA A 62 8.72 -1.11 1.10
C ALA A 62 10.16 -1.03 1.63
N VAL A 63 11.17 -1.40 0.83
CA VAL A 63 12.59 -1.24 1.19
C VAL A 63 12.93 0.24 1.39
N GLY A 64 12.46 1.13 0.51
CA GLY A 64 12.63 2.58 0.64
C GLY A 64 11.98 3.17 1.91
N LEU A 65 10.85 2.58 2.34
CA LEU A 65 10.16 2.95 3.58
C LEU A 65 10.91 2.43 4.81
N PHE A 66 11.38 1.18 4.80
CA PHE A 66 12.17 0.60 5.90
C PHE A 66 13.53 1.28 6.08
N THR A 67 14.16 1.73 4.99
CA THR A 67 15.42 2.50 5.03
C THR A 67 15.22 3.97 5.41
N GLY A 68 13.98 4.43 5.56
CA GLY A 68 13.64 5.82 5.90
C GLY A 68 13.88 6.83 4.78
N LEU A 69 14.32 6.37 3.60
CA LEU A 69 14.56 7.20 2.42
C LEU A 69 13.24 7.81 1.87
N VAL A 70 12.15 7.06 2.00
CA VAL A 70 10.80 7.46 1.55
C VAL A 70 9.88 7.59 2.76
N GLN A 71 9.37 8.79 3.01
CA GLN A 71 8.40 9.02 4.07
C GLN A 71 6.97 8.81 3.57
N ALA A 72 6.18 7.99 4.27
CA ALA A 72 4.79 7.66 3.88
C ALA A 72 3.90 8.90 3.61
N ARG A 73 4.11 10.01 4.33
CA ARG A 73 3.40 11.28 4.12
C ARG A 73 3.58 11.89 2.72
N TRP A 74 4.71 11.62 2.07
CA TRP A 74 4.95 12.07 0.70
C TRP A 74 4.16 11.26 -0.32
N LEU A 75 3.71 10.06 0.02
CA LEU A 75 2.95 9.24 -0.90
C LEU A 75 1.43 9.39 -0.70
N GLN A 76 1.03 9.77 0.51
CA GLN A 76 -0.36 9.81 0.93
C GLN A 76 -1.25 10.72 0.06
N SER A 77 -0.74 11.87 -0.39
CA SER A 77 -1.52 12.79 -1.23
C SER A 77 -1.75 12.25 -2.64
N GLY A 78 -0.72 11.71 -3.29
CA GLY A 78 -0.81 11.11 -4.62
C GLY A 78 -1.64 9.82 -4.62
N THR A 79 -1.43 8.95 -3.64
CA THR A 79 -2.18 7.69 -3.53
C THR A 79 -3.64 7.91 -3.19
N ASN A 80 -3.98 8.87 -2.31
CA ASN A 80 -5.38 9.16 -1.99
C ASN A 80 -6.15 9.69 -3.21
N TRP A 81 -5.48 10.47 -4.08
CA TRP A 81 -6.05 10.88 -5.36
C TRP A 81 -6.21 9.68 -6.30
N LEU A 82 -5.18 8.85 -6.48
CA LEU A 82 -5.28 7.64 -7.31
C LEU A 82 -6.35 6.66 -6.84
N LEU A 83 -6.54 6.51 -5.51
CA LEU A 83 -7.56 5.67 -4.90
C LEU A 83 -8.98 6.19 -5.17
N ALA A 84 -9.18 7.51 -5.20
CA ALA A 84 -10.45 8.09 -5.61
C ALA A 84 -10.77 7.74 -7.07
N GLU A 85 -9.74 7.77 -7.94
CA GLU A 85 -9.85 7.43 -9.35
C GLU A 85 -9.92 5.91 -9.60
N MET A 86 -9.51 5.04 -8.66
CA MET A 86 -9.72 3.58 -8.78
C MET A 86 -11.19 3.23 -8.98
N LEU A 87 -12.11 3.99 -8.36
CA LEU A 87 -13.55 3.82 -8.56
C LEU A 87 -13.95 4.19 -10.00
N LEU A 88 -13.38 5.27 -10.55
CA LEU A 88 -13.60 5.70 -11.93
C LEU A 88 -13.10 4.65 -12.93
N PHE A 89 -11.98 3.98 -12.66
CA PHE A 89 -11.46 2.87 -13.49
C PHE A 89 -12.22 1.56 -13.30
N PHE A 90 -12.99 1.42 -12.22
CA PHE A 90 -13.83 0.26 -11.98
C PHE A 90 -15.05 0.22 -12.90
N VAL A 91 -15.60 1.39 -13.25
CA VAL A 91 -16.75 1.53 -14.16
C VAL A 91 -16.47 0.89 -15.53
N PRO A 92 -15.40 1.26 -16.28
CA PRO A 92 -15.10 0.64 -17.56
C PRO A 92 -14.72 -0.84 -17.42
N ALA A 93 -14.04 -1.25 -16.34
CA ALA A 93 -13.74 -2.65 -16.09
C ALA A 93 -15.02 -3.50 -15.92
N MET A 94 -16.01 -3.01 -15.18
CA MET A 94 -17.29 -3.68 -14.99
C MET A 94 -18.13 -3.71 -16.28
N LEU A 95 -18.10 -2.65 -17.09
CA LEU A 95 -18.77 -2.64 -18.40
C LEU A 95 -18.24 -3.75 -19.31
N VAL A 96 -16.92 -3.94 -19.38
CA VAL A 96 -16.31 -5.03 -20.16
C VAL A 96 -16.75 -6.41 -19.66
N VAL A 97 -16.90 -6.58 -18.35
CA VAL A 97 -17.38 -7.85 -17.76
C VAL A 97 -18.80 -8.18 -18.22
N THR A 98 -19.68 -7.17 -18.35
CA THR A 98 -21.06 -7.41 -18.80
C THR A 98 -21.19 -7.83 -20.25
N GLU A 99 -20.19 -7.58 -21.10
CA GLU A 99 -20.19 -7.98 -22.51
C GLU A 99 -19.90 -9.48 -22.71
N TYR A 100 -19.38 -10.18 -21.70
CA TYR A 100 -19.00 -11.61 -21.79
C TYR A 100 -19.66 -12.48 -20.69
N PRO A 101 -20.99 -12.60 -20.66
CA PRO A 101 -21.72 -13.30 -19.59
C PRO A 101 -21.47 -14.82 -19.57
N ASP A 102 -21.24 -15.45 -20.73
CA ASP A 102 -20.97 -16.90 -20.82
C ASP A 102 -19.64 -17.29 -20.16
N LEU A 103 -18.65 -16.39 -20.21
CA LEU A 103 -17.34 -16.58 -19.58
C LEU A 103 -17.49 -16.59 -18.05
N ILE A 104 -18.33 -15.71 -17.50
CA ILE A 104 -18.60 -15.63 -16.05
C ILE A 104 -19.36 -16.87 -15.57
N ARG A 105 -20.35 -17.36 -16.32
CA ARG A 105 -21.09 -18.57 -15.92
C ARG A 105 -20.19 -19.79 -15.76
N HIS A 106 -19.26 -20.00 -16.70
CA HIS A 106 -18.41 -21.18 -16.67
C HIS A 106 -17.15 -21.00 -15.81
N GLN A 107 -16.52 -19.83 -15.85
CA GLN A 107 -15.26 -19.58 -15.15
C GLN A 107 -15.43 -18.90 -13.79
N GLY A 108 -16.54 -18.21 -13.55
CA GLY A 108 -16.79 -17.48 -12.30
C GLY A 108 -16.81 -18.38 -11.08
N LEU A 109 -17.44 -19.55 -11.17
CA LEU A 109 -17.44 -20.52 -10.08
C LEU A 109 -16.02 -21.06 -9.78
N ARG A 110 -15.23 -21.32 -10.84
CA ARG A 110 -13.86 -21.81 -10.72
C ARG A 110 -12.94 -20.75 -10.11
N ILE A 111 -13.09 -19.49 -10.52
CA ILE A 111 -12.37 -18.35 -9.96
C ILE A 111 -12.74 -18.15 -8.48
N LEU A 112 -14.02 -18.19 -8.14
CA LEU A 112 -14.49 -18.06 -6.76
C LEU A 112 -13.91 -19.17 -5.87
N ALA A 113 -13.95 -20.42 -6.34
CA ALA A 113 -13.37 -21.55 -5.62
C ALA A 113 -11.86 -21.33 -5.37
N VAL A 114 -11.11 -20.94 -6.40
CA VAL A 114 -9.67 -20.66 -6.27
C VAL A 114 -9.40 -19.54 -5.26
N ILE A 115 -10.16 -18.43 -5.31
CA ILE A 115 -10.00 -17.30 -4.38
C ILE A 115 -10.28 -17.72 -2.94
N VAL A 116 -11.39 -18.44 -2.70
CA VAL A 116 -11.75 -18.89 -1.36
C VAL A 116 -10.70 -19.87 -0.82
N THR A 117 -10.30 -20.86 -1.63
CA THR A 117 -9.28 -21.83 -1.23
C THR A 117 -7.92 -21.17 -1.00
N SER A 118 -7.49 -20.24 -1.87
CA SER A 118 -6.21 -19.53 -1.69
C SER A 118 -6.23 -18.66 -0.45
N THR A 119 -7.33 -17.96 -0.19
CA THR A 119 -7.46 -17.09 0.99
C THR A 119 -7.49 -17.92 2.27
N ALA A 120 -8.24 -19.02 2.29
CA ALA A 120 -8.24 -19.96 3.42
C ALA A 120 -6.85 -20.56 3.66
N CYS A 121 -6.13 -20.94 2.60
CA CYS A 121 -4.78 -21.45 2.68
C CYS A 121 -3.81 -20.41 3.27
N VAL A 122 -3.86 -19.16 2.80
CA VAL A 122 -3.03 -18.06 3.32
C VAL A 122 -3.34 -17.78 4.80
N MET A 123 -4.61 -17.75 5.18
CA MET A 123 -5.02 -17.58 6.58
C MET A 123 -4.51 -18.74 7.45
N ALA A 124 -4.66 -19.99 7.01
CA ALA A 124 -4.16 -21.16 7.73
C ALA A 124 -2.64 -21.15 7.85
N ALA A 125 -1.92 -20.82 6.77
CA ALA A 125 -0.46 -20.71 6.79
C ALA A 125 0.01 -19.63 7.78
N THR A 126 -0.66 -18.47 7.78
CA THR A 126 -0.36 -17.39 8.73
C THR A 126 -0.65 -17.81 10.17
N ALA A 127 -1.78 -18.47 10.42
CA ALA A 127 -2.14 -18.97 11.75
C ALA A 127 -1.13 -20.01 12.26
N LEU A 128 -0.71 -20.95 11.41
CA LEU A 128 0.29 -21.96 11.76
C LEU A 128 1.68 -21.34 11.98
N ALA A 129 2.07 -20.34 11.19
CA ALA A 129 3.32 -19.62 11.37
C ALA A 129 3.35 -18.90 12.71
N VAL A 130 2.28 -18.18 13.04
CA VAL A 130 2.13 -17.48 14.33
C VAL A 130 2.11 -18.47 15.49
N ASP A 131 1.36 -19.58 15.40
CA ASP A 131 1.31 -20.60 16.45
C ASP A 131 2.68 -21.25 16.68
N ARG A 132 3.45 -21.49 15.61
CA ARG A 132 4.83 -22.00 15.71
C ARG A 132 5.76 -21.01 16.39
N VAL A 133 5.68 -19.73 16.05
CA VAL A 133 6.48 -18.68 16.70
C VAL A 133 6.11 -18.56 18.17
N TYR A 134 4.81 -18.53 18.50
CA TYR A 134 4.33 -18.45 19.88
C TYR A 134 4.77 -19.64 20.73
N ARG A 135 4.65 -20.86 20.19
CA ARG A 135 5.13 -22.08 20.85
C ARG A 135 6.65 -22.09 21.03
N PHE A 136 7.39 -21.51 20.09
CA PHE A 136 8.84 -21.35 20.20
C PHE A 136 9.24 -20.35 21.29
N GLU A 137 8.53 -19.23 21.41
CA GLU A 137 8.72 -18.27 22.51
C GLU A 137 8.39 -18.88 23.88
N LEU A 138 7.31 -19.67 23.98
CA LEU A 138 6.95 -20.40 25.20
C LEU A 138 8.02 -21.42 25.62
N TRP A 139 8.66 -22.08 24.65
CA TRP A 139 9.78 -22.98 24.91
C TRP A 139 11.02 -22.22 25.42
N LEU A 140 11.28 -21.01 24.88
CA LEU A 140 12.38 -20.14 25.32
C LEU A 140 12.12 -19.53 26.71
N ALA A 141 10.88 -19.14 27.02
CA ALA A 141 10.50 -18.52 28.29
C ALA A 141 10.67 -19.47 29.49
N ARG A 142 10.44 -20.78 29.30
CA ARG A 142 10.66 -21.81 30.32
C ARG A 142 12.12 -21.95 30.76
N ARG A 143 13.09 -21.47 29.97
CA ARG A 143 14.51 -21.48 30.36
C ARG A 143 14.93 -20.28 31.20
N ARG A 144 14.10 -19.22 31.28
CA ARG A 144 14.46 -17.98 31.97
C ARG A 144 14.03 -17.98 33.44
N SER A 145 12.96 -18.70 33.80
CA SER A 145 12.45 -18.80 35.17
C SER A 145 13.33 -19.59 36.14
N SER A 146 14.17 -20.52 35.65
CA SER A 146 15.14 -21.22 36.52
C SER A 146 16.36 -20.38 36.91
N ARG A 147 16.52 -19.16 36.38
CA ARG A 147 17.61 -18.23 36.78
C ARG A 147 17.20 -17.24 37.87
N GLU A 148 15.91 -17.01 38.10
CA GLU A 148 15.43 -16.05 39.10
C GLU A 148 15.27 -16.66 40.50
N THR A 149 15.12 -17.97 40.61
CA THR A 149 15.03 -18.67 41.91
C THR A 149 16.40 -18.92 42.58
N SER A 150 17.50 -18.53 41.95
CA SER A 150 18.86 -18.67 42.49
C SER A 150 19.50 -17.37 42.95
N ALA A 151 18.74 -16.26 43.05
CA ALA A 151 19.22 -15.07 43.76
C ALA A 151 19.15 -15.36 45.28
N PRO A 152 20.28 -15.59 45.97
CA PRO A 152 20.28 -15.90 47.40
C PRO A 152 19.90 -14.65 48.18
N GLY A 153 19.14 -14.84 49.25
CA GLY A 153 18.77 -13.79 50.19
C GLY A 153 19.97 -12.94 50.63
N ARG A 154 19.75 -11.63 50.60
CA ARG A 154 20.37 -10.65 51.50
C ARG A 154 19.18 -9.96 52.17
N GLY A 155 18.89 -10.19 53.44
CA GLY A 155 19.83 -10.05 54.55
C GLY A 155 19.89 -8.57 54.86
#